data_AF-A0A7C2RSG6-F1
#
_entry.id   AF-A0A7C2RSG6-F1
#
_cell.length_a   1.000
_cell.length_b   1.000
_cell.length_c   1.000
_cell.angle_alpha   90.00
_cell.angle_beta   90.00
_cell.angle_gamma   90.00
#
_symmetry.space_group_name_H-M   'P 1'
#
loop_
_entity.id
_entity.type
_entity.pdbx_description
1 polymer ?
#
loop_
_entity_poly.entity_id
_entity_poly.type
_entity_poly.pdbx_seq_one_letter_code
_entity_poly.pdbx_strand_id
1 'polypeptide(L)'
;MSILSILRIATRKSPLAMWQAEEVARRLTALHPALQIEFIKLTTQGDQLLESPLSKIGGKGLFVKELEVGMLAGEADIAVHSMKDVPMAFPDGLHLP
;
A
#
# COMPACT_ATOMS: atom_id res chain seq x y z
N MET A 1 5.78 -30.47 4.39
CA MET A 1 5.03 -29.66 3.43
C MET A 1 5.16 -28.21 3.89
N SER A 2 5.90 -27.36 3.17
CA SER A 2 5.88 -25.93 3.47
C SER A 2 4.47 -25.42 3.16
N ILE A 3 3.81 -24.81 4.13
CA ILE A 3 2.55 -24.12 3.89
C ILE A 3 2.88 -22.98 2.92
N LEU A 4 2.19 -22.88 1.79
CA LEU A 4 2.34 -21.74 0.89
C LEU A 4 1.86 -20.50 1.66
N SER A 5 2.77 -19.57 1.95
CA SER A 5 2.43 -18.28 2.54
C SER A 5 2.10 -17.31 1.41
N ILE A 6 0.86 -16.82 1.38
CA ILE A 6 0.46 -15.71 0.53
C ILE A 6 0.67 -14.42 1.32
N LEU A 7 1.34 -13.43 0.73
CA LEU A 7 1.48 -12.08 1.26
C LEU A 7 0.69 -11.11 0.40
N ARG A 8 -0.28 -10.43 1.00
CA ARG A 8 -1.15 -9.46 0.35
C ARG A 8 -0.57 -8.06 0.52
N ILE A 9 -0.15 -7.47 -0.60
CA ILE A 9 0.47 -6.14 -0.65
C ILE A 9 -0.58 -5.13 -1.13
N ALA A 10 -0.96 -4.22 -0.23
CA ALA A 10 -1.79 -3.08 -0.54
C ALA A 10 -1.00 -2.01 -1.31
N THR A 11 -1.54 -1.53 -2.42
CA THR A 11 -0.92 -0.46 -3.21
C THR A 11 -1.95 0.36 -3.98
N ARG A 12 -1.59 1.58 -4.36
CA ARG A 12 -2.38 2.41 -5.27
C ARG A 12 -2.28 1.89 -6.71
N LYS A 13 -3.31 2.19 -7.51
CA LYS A 13 -3.38 1.81 -8.93
C LYS A 13 -2.48 2.61 -9.87
N SER A 14 -1.88 3.71 -9.42
CA SER A 14 -1.04 4.54 -10.29
C SER A 14 0.19 3.76 -10.78
N PRO A 15 0.69 4.03 -12.00
CA PRO A 15 1.81 3.27 -12.56
C PRO A 15 3.04 3.22 -11.65
N LEU A 16 3.38 4.33 -11.01
CA LEU A 16 4.52 4.39 -10.10
C LEU A 16 4.28 3.58 -8.81
N ALA A 17 3.08 3.61 -8.23
CA ALA A 17 2.78 2.86 -7.02
C ALA A 17 2.76 1.34 -7.29
N MET A 18 2.25 0.92 -8.44
CA MET A 18 2.33 -0.47 -8.89
C MET A 18 3.77 -0.91 -9.07
N TRP A 19 4.59 -0.10 -9.76
CA TRP A 19 6.01 -0.40 -9.93
C TRP A 19 6.75 -0.52 -8.59
N GLN A 20 6.46 0.35 -7.62
CA GLN A 20 7.04 0.28 -6.28
C GLN A 20 6.66 -1.02 -5.57
N ALA A 21 5.39 -1.42 -5.64
CA ALA A 21 4.90 -2.66 -5.04
C ALA A 21 5.51 -3.90 -5.72
N GLU A 22 5.66 -3.88 -7.05
CA GLU A 22 6.32 -4.93 -7.81
C GLU A 22 7.81 -5.07 -7.47
N GLU A 23 8.54 -3.97 -7.30
CA GLU A 23 9.95 -4.00 -6.89
C GLU A 23 10.12 -4.58 -5.48
N VAL A 24 9.23 -4.23 -4.55
CA VAL A 24 9.21 -4.84 -3.21
C VAL A 24 8.91 -6.34 -3.30
N ALA A 25 7.88 -6.73 -4.06
CA ALA A 25 7.50 -8.12 -4.29
C ALA A 25 8.66 -8.94 -4.91
N ARG A 26 9.38 -8.37 -5.87
CA ARG A 26 10.54 -9.01 -6.51
C ARG A 26 11.67 -9.28 -5.50
N ARG A 27 11.94 -8.33 -4.59
CA ARG A 27 12.95 -8.53 -3.54
C ARG A 27 12.53 -9.58 -2.52
N LEU A 28 11.26 -9.56 -2.10
CA LEU A 28 10.72 -10.54 -1.16
C LEU A 28 10.74 -11.95 -1.74
N THR A 29 10.32 -12.14 -2.98
CA THR A 29 10.31 -13.46 -3.65
C THR A 29 11.72 -13.96 -3.97
N ALA A 30 12.70 -13.08 -4.21
CA ALA A 30 14.10 -13.48 -4.35
C ALA A 30 14.69 -14.05 -3.04
N LEU A 31 14.28 -13.53 -1.88
CA LEU A 31 14.70 -14.02 -0.56
C LEU A 31 13.84 -15.20 -0.07
N HIS A 32 12.58 -15.26 -0.51
CA HIS A 32 11.60 -16.27 -0.11
C HIS A 32 10.93 -16.88 -1.36
N PRO A 33 11.56 -17.84 -2.05
CA PRO A 33 11.06 -18.36 -3.34
C PRO A 33 9.69 -19.05 -3.30
N ALA A 34 9.25 -19.50 -2.12
CA ALA A 34 7.93 -20.11 -1.92
C ALA A 34 6.83 -19.10 -1.56
N LEU A 35 7.19 -17.82 -1.36
CA LEU A 35 6.25 -16.75 -1.05
C LEU A 35 5.42 -16.41 -2.30
N GLN A 36 4.10 -16.46 -2.16
CA GLN A 36 3.19 -15.96 -3.18
C GLN A 36 2.79 -14.53 -2.85
N ILE A 37 2.68 -13.68 -3.87
CA ILE A 37 2.31 -12.27 -3.70
C ILE A 37 0.95 -12.04 -4.34
N GLU A 38 0.07 -11.38 -3.60
CA GLU A 38 -1.21 -10.88 -4.10
C GLU A 38 -1.24 -9.36 -3.96
N PHE A 39 -1.63 -8.64 -5.02
CA PHE A 39 -1.72 -7.17 -4.98
C PHE A 39 -3.15 -6.72 -4.71
N ILE A 40 -3.38 -6.08 -3.57
CA ILE A 40 -4.65 -5.46 -3.21
C ILE A 40 -4.63 -4.01 -3.73
N LYS A 41 -5.18 -3.84 -4.93
CA LYS A 41 -5.16 -2.56 -5.65
C LYS A 41 -6.28 -1.65 -5.19
N LEU A 42 -5.97 -0.66 -4.37
CA LEU A 42 -6.95 0.29 -3.86
C LEU A 42 -7.05 1.52 -4.75
N THR A 43 -8.26 2.05 -4.89
CA THR A 43 -8.50 3.38 -5.44
C THR A 43 -8.67 4.34 -4.26
N THR A 44 -7.80 5.33 -4.14
CA THR A 44 -7.91 6.34 -3.07
C THR A 44 -8.83 7.48 -3.50
N GLN A 45 -9.38 8.26 -2.55
CA GLN A 45 -10.08 9.50 -2.89
C GLN A 45 -9.16 10.47 -3.65
N GLY A 46 -7.85 10.48 -3.36
CA GLY A 46 -6.87 11.27 -4.09
C GLY A 46 -6.70 10.87 -5.56
N ASP A 47 -6.98 9.62 -5.93
CA ASP A 47 -6.99 9.17 -7.34
C ASP A 47 -8.24 9.66 -8.08
N GLN A 48 -9.37 9.79 -7.38
CA GLN A 48 -10.64 10.27 -7.97
C GLN A 48 -10.66 11.79 -8.15
N LEU A 49 -9.88 12.51 -7.35
CA LEU A 49 -9.84 13.97 -7.30
C LEU A 49 -8.73 14.60 -8.18
N LEU A 50 -8.11 13.81 -9.08
CA LEU A 50 -7.03 14.28 -9.98
C LEU A 50 -7.43 15.47 -10.90
N GLU A 51 -8.71 15.80 -11.02
CA GLU A 51 -9.18 16.96 -11.78
C GLU A 51 -9.20 18.28 -10.98
N SER A 52 -8.90 18.24 -9.68
CA SER A 52 -8.85 19.42 -8.82
C SER A 52 -7.42 19.67 -8.30
N PRO A 53 -6.97 20.93 -8.20
CA PRO A 53 -5.66 21.25 -7.63
C PRO A 53 -5.53 20.68 -6.21
N LEU A 54 -4.41 20.01 -5.91
CA LEU A 54 -4.09 19.50 -4.56
C LEU A 54 -4.27 20.56 -3.46
N SER A 55 -4.02 21.84 -3.78
CA SER A 55 -4.21 22.97 -2.86
C SER A 55 -5.67 23.18 -2.42
N LYS A 56 -6.65 22.73 -3.21
CA LYS A 56 -8.09 22.78 -2.88
C LYS A 56 -8.57 21.53 -2.13
N ILE A 57 -7.84 20.42 -2.22
CA ILE A 57 -8.25 19.11 -1.71
C ILE A 57 -7.88 18.92 -0.22
N GLY A 58 -7.25 19.92 0.40
CA GLY A 58 -6.91 20.00 1.83
C GLY A 58 -7.28 18.78 2.69
N GLY A 59 -6.31 17.91 2.95
CA GLY A 59 -6.50 16.78 3.87
C GLY A 59 -5.22 16.00 4.08
N LYS A 60 -4.79 15.89 5.34
CA LYS A 60 -3.68 14.99 5.72
C LYS A 60 -4.12 13.54 5.43
N GLY A 61 -3.26 12.74 4.78
CA GLY A 61 -3.48 11.30 4.60
C GLY A 61 -4.36 10.86 3.42
N LEU A 62 -4.64 11.76 2.44
CA LEU A 62 -5.51 11.49 1.28
C LEU A 62 -5.10 10.31 0.38
N PHE A 63 -3.86 9.85 0.51
CA PHE A 63 -3.31 8.76 -0.29
C PHE A 63 -3.02 7.50 0.52
N VAL A 64 -3.20 7.54 1.84
CA VAL A 64 -2.79 6.45 2.76
C VAL A 64 -3.98 5.88 3.53
N LYS A 65 -5.03 6.68 3.74
CA LYS A 65 -6.18 6.29 4.56
C LYS A 65 -6.86 5.00 4.10
N GLU A 66 -7.09 4.83 2.79
CA GLU A 66 -7.72 3.61 2.27
C GLU A 66 -6.82 2.38 2.48
N LEU A 67 -5.51 2.56 2.44
CA LEU A 67 -4.53 1.49 2.65
C LEU A 67 -4.48 1.11 4.13
N GLU A 68 -4.51 2.09 5.03
CA GLU A 68 -4.65 1.85 6.48
C GLU A 68 -5.94 1.09 6.82
N VAL A 69 -7.07 1.45 6.21
CA VAL A 69 -8.35 0.77 6.42
C VAL A 69 -8.29 -0.69 5.97
N GLY A 70 -7.77 -0.96 4.76
CA GLY A 70 -7.62 -2.34 4.26
C GLY A 70 -6.69 -3.18 5.14
N MET A 71 -5.61 -2.59 5.63
CA MET A 71 -4.66 -3.23 6.56
C MET A 71 -5.33 -3.56 7.90
N LEU A 72 -6.04 -2.61 8.51
CA LEU A 72 -6.73 -2.82 9.80
C LEU A 72 -7.91 -3.79 9.69
N ALA A 73 -8.55 -3.88 8.53
CA ALA A 73 -9.58 -4.87 8.23
C ALA A 73 -9.01 -6.28 7.96
N GLY A 74 -7.68 -6.42 7.90
CA GLY A 74 -7.02 -7.68 7.58
C GLY A 74 -7.18 -8.10 6.11
N GLU A 75 -7.52 -7.17 5.22
CA GLU A 75 -7.62 -7.40 3.77
C GLU A 75 -6.23 -7.42 3.11
N ALA A 76 -5.27 -6.74 3.70
CA ALA A 76 -3.87 -6.74 3.30
C ALA A 76 -2.94 -6.94 4.50
N ASP A 77 -1.72 -7.42 4.22
CA ASP A 77 -0.72 -7.75 5.23
C ASP A 77 0.38 -6.70 5.34
N ILE A 78 0.73 -6.06 4.22
CA ILE A 78 1.62 -4.88 4.15
C ILE A 78 1.09 -3.85 3.14
N ALA A 79 1.49 -2.59 3.29
CA ALA A 79 1.26 -1.54 2.30
C ALA A 79 2.58 -0.98 1.78
N VAL A 80 2.66 -0.69 0.47
CA VAL A 80 3.84 -0.08 -0.15
C VAL A 80 3.53 1.35 -0.57
N HIS A 81 4.40 2.28 -0.18
CA HIS A 81 4.24 3.71 -0.41
C HIS A 81 5.53 4.44 -0.72
N SER A 82 5.41 5.57 -1.41
CA SER A 82 6.44 6.58 -1.42
C SER A 82 6.56 7.24 -0.05
N MET A 83 7.76 7.25 0.52
CA MET A 83 8.00 7.72 1.88
C MET A 83 7.53 9.17 2.13
N LYS A 84 7.60 10.03 1.12
CA LYS A 84 7.13 11.43 1.22
C LYS A 84 5.63 11.55 1.53
N ASP A 85 4.85 10.51 1.22
CA ASP A 85 3.40 10.49 1.37
C ASP A 85 2.97 9.77 2.66
N VAL A 86 3.92 9.18 3.42
CA VAL A 86 3.66 8.48 4.69
C VAL A 86 3.42 9.52 5.80
N PRO A 87 2.33 9.40 6.58
CA PRO A 87 2.05 10.33 7.67
C PRO A 87 3.06 10.19 8.82
N MET A 88 3.25 11.26 9.58
CA MET A 88 4.13 11.24 10.77
C MET A 88 3.53 10.42 11.93
N ALA A 89 2.21 10.31 11.99
CA ALA A 89 1.49 9.55 13.00
C ALA A 89 0.73 8.41 12.33
N PHE A 90 0.74 7.25 12.99
CA PHE A 90 0.05 6.05 12.52
C PHE A 90 -1.15 5.75 13.42
N PRO A 91 -2.22 5.15 12.88
CA PRO A 91 -3.24 4.50 13.69
C PRO A 91 -2.65 3.39 14.56
N ASP A 92 -3.25 3.14 15.73
CA ASP A 92 -2.87 2.01 16.56
C ASP A 92 -2.94 0.69 15.76
N GLY A 93 -1.92 -0.15 15.91
CA GLY A 93 -1.79 -1.43 15.18
C GLY A 93 -1.05 -1.33 13.85
N LEU A 94 -0.76 -0.13 13.35
CA LEU A 94 0.07 0.09 12.16
C LEU A 94 1.41 0.72 12.53
N HIS A 95 2.45 0.39 11.78
CA HIS A 95 3.77 0.98 11.95
C HIS A 95 4.57 0.95 10.64
N LEU A 96 5.60 1.79 10.57
CA LEU A 96 6.67 1.67 9.59
C LEU A 96 7.84 0.90 10.23
N PRO A 97 8.30 -0.21 9.64
CA PRO A 97 9.42 -1.00 10.16
C PRO A 97 10.77 -0.30 10.03
#